data_AF-V2X6W1-F1
#
_entry.id   AF-V2X6W1-F1
#
_cell.length_a   1.000
_cell.length_b   1.000
_cell.length_c   1.000
_cell.angle_alpha   90.00
_cell.angle_beta   90.00
_cell.angle_gamma   90.00
#
_symmetry.space_group_name_H-M   'P 1'
#
loop_
_entity.id
_entity.type
_entity.pdbx_description
1 polymer ?
#
loop_
_entity_poly.entity_id
_entity_poly.type
_entity_poly.pdbx_seq_one_letter_code
_entity_poly.pdbx_strand_id
1 'polypeptide(L)'
;MARVTKKDFRFSDGSLVPAGTNVGAATHHIYHDEATYPVPDDFNAARDPWNREARMVYTLTTCELDQSPTLLFSSGRFFAVHELKAMLAHS
;
A
#
# COMPACT_ATOMS: atom_id res chain seq x y z
N MET A 1 8.00 -0.08 6.27
CA MET A 1 7.29 0.94 7.08
C MET A 1 7.04 0.34 8.45
N ALA A 2 7.51 0.96 9.54
CA ALA A 2 7.33 0.45 10.90
C ALA A 2 6.65 1.49 11.81
N ARG A 3 5.91 1.01 12.81
CA ARG A 3 5.23 1.78 13.86
C ARG A 3 5.56 1.15 15.21
N VAL A 4 5.74 1.97 16.23
CA VAL A 4 5.96 1.49 17.60
C VAL A 4 4.63 1.56 18.34
N THR A 5 4.23 0.48 19.00
CA THR A 5 3.07 0.47 19.90
C THR A 5 3.35 1.35 21.12
N LYS A 6 2.51 2.36 21.37
CA LYS A 6 2.67 3.24 22.55
C LYS A 6 2.04 2.65 23.82
N LYS A 7 1.12 1.71 23.65
CA LYS A 7 0.38 0.99 24.71
C LYS A 7 0.11 -0.41 24.19
N ASP A 8 -0.22 -1.33 25.09
CA ASP A 8 -0.69 -2.66 24.72
C ASP A 8 -1.89 -2.53 23.79
N PHE A 9 -1.78 -3.10 22.60
CA PHE A 9 -2.78 -2.99 21.55
C PHE A 9 -3.26 -4.38 21.16
N ARG A 10 -4.58 -4.57 21.12
CA ARG A 10 -5.19 -5.81 20.67
C ARG A 10 -5.76 -5.62 19.26
N PHE A 11 -5.27 -6.42 18.33
CA PHE A 11 -5.80 -6.49 16.97
C PHE A 11 -7.18 -7.18 16.95
N SER A 12 -7.93 -6.96 15.86
CA SER A 12 -9.28 -7.52 15.69
C SER A 12 -9.31 -9.05 15.60
N ASP A 13 -8.21 -9.66 15.19
CA ASP A 13 -7.97 -11.11 15.18
C ASP A 13 -7.73 -11.68 16.59
N GLY A 14 -7.62 -10.81 17.61
CA GLY A 14 -7.38 -11.18 19.00
C GLY A 14 -5.92 -11.14 19.42
N SER A 15 -4.98 -10.91 18.50
CA SER A 15 -3.53 -10.85 18.75
C SER A 15 -3.19 -9.64 19.63
N LEU A 16 -2.42 -9.88 20.71
CA LEU A 16 -1.97 -8.82 21.62
C LEU A 16 -0.53 -8.40 21.27
N VAL A 17 -0.34 -7.10 21.04
CA VAL A 17 0.98 -6.50 20.85
C VAL A 17 1.34 -5.68 22.08
N PRO A 18 2.39 -6.04 22.83
CA PRO A 18 2.85 -5.27 23.98
C PRO A 18 3.33 -3.88 23.58
N ALA A 19 3.25 -2.92 24.51
CA ALA A 19 3.83 -1.59 24.36
C ALA A 19 5.35 -1.66 24.05
N GLY A 20 5.82 -0.79 23.18
CA GLY A 20 7.23 -0.70 22.75
C GLY A 20 7.60 -1.64 21.60
N THR A 21 6.66 -2.42 21.07
CA THR A 21 6.92 -3.36 19.96
C THR A 21 6.89 -2.64 18.61
N ASN A 22 7.85 -2.95 17.75
CA ASN A 22 7.86 -2.51 16.36
C ASN A 22 6.92 -3.39 15.51
N VAL A 23 5.90 -2.76 14.95
CA VAL A 23 4.94 -3.36 14.03
C VAL A 23 5.21 -2.83 12.63
N GLY A 24 5.46 -3.72 11.68
CA GLY A 24 5.63 -3.38 10.27
C GLY A 24 4.69 -4.19 9.40
N ALA A 25 4.26 -3.62 8.28
CA ALA A 25 3.58 -4.36 7.24
C ALA A 25 4.61 -4.90 6.25
N ALA A 26 4.53 -6.19 5.95
CA ALA A 26 5.36 -6.86 4.96
C ALA A 26 4.85 -6.55 3.55
N THR A 27 5.01 -5.30 3.11
CA THR A 27 4.42 -4.78 1.86
C THR A 27 4.78 -5.62 0.64
N HIS A 28 6.02 -6.11 0.54
CA HIS A 28 6.44 -6.96 -0.57
C HIS A 28 5.57 -8.22 -0.68
N HIS A 29 5.35 -8.92 0.44
CA HIS A 29 4.51 -10.11 0.48
C HIS A 29 3.04 -9.81 0.19
N ILE A 30 2.52 -8.65 0.62
CA ILE A 30 1.15 -8.24 0.33
C ILE A 30 0.94 -8.03 -1.19
N TYR A 31 1.90 -7.40 -1.87
CA TYR A 31 1.82 -7.20 -3.32
C TYR A 31 2.10 -8.46 -4.14
N HIS A 32 2.74 -9.46 -3.54
CA HIS A 32 3.06 -10.73 -4.20
C HIS A 32 2.22 -11.90 -3.70
N ASP A 33 1.10 -11.61 -3.05
CA ASP A 33 0.14 -12.63 -2.64
C ASP A 33 -0.72 -13.05 -3.85
N GLU A 34 -0.58 -14.31 -4.26
CA GLU A 34 -1.34 -14.90 -5.38
C GLU A 34 -2.86 -14.86 -5.16
N ALA A 35 -3.33 -14.85 -3.90
CA ALA A 35 -4.75 -14.75 -3.58
C ALA A 35 -5.33 -13.37 -3.93
N THR A 36 -4.49 -12.34 -3.92
CA THR A 36 -4.87 -10.95 -4.23
C THR A 36 -4.49 -10.55 -5.65
N TYR A 37 -3.31 -10.98 -6.11
CA TYR A 37 -2.76 -10.66 -7.43
C TYR A 37 -2.39 -11.95 -8.17
N PRO A 38 -3.20 -12.39 -9.14
CA PRO A 38 -2.84 -13.57 -9.93
C PRO A 38 -1.56 -13.29 -10.73
N VAL A 39 -0.65 -14.28 -10.69
CA VAL A 39 0.69 -14.22 -11.32
C VAL A 39 1.49 -12.99 -10.82
N PRO A 40 1.73 -12.87 -9.51
CA PRO A 40 2.21 -11.63 -8.90
C PRO A 40 3.60 -11.21 -9.39
N ASP A 41 4.49 -12.18 -9.63
CA ASP A 41 5.87 -11.98 -10.05
C ASP A 41 6.03 -11.51 -11.50
N ASP A 42 5.00 -11.72 -12.35
CA ASP A 42 5.04 -11.28 -13.74
C ASP A 42 4.57 -9.83 -13.87
N PHE A 43 5.36 -9.05 -14.63
CA PHE A 43 4.98 -7.69 -14.97
C PHE A 43 3.87 -7.68 -16.02
N ASN A 44 2.70 -7.17 -15.64
CA ASN A 44 1.57 -6.97 -16.55
C ASN A 44 1.16 -5.49 -16.58
N ALA A 45 1.44 -4.81 -17.70
CA ALA A 45 1.10 -3.40 -17.89
C ALA A 45 -0.41 -3.12 -17.91
N ALA A 46 -1.24 -4.13 -18.19
CA ALA A 46 -2.70 -4.04 -18.19
C ALA A 46 -3.32 -4.48 -16.85
N ARG A 47 -2.52 -4.77 -15.81
CA ARG A 47 -3.01 -5.07 -14.47
C ARG A 47 -3.74 -3.83 -13.92
N ASP A 48 -5.06 -3.83 -14.05
CA ASP A 48 -5.90 -2.68 -13.76
C ASP A 48 -5.94 -2.41 -12.25
N PRO A 49 -5.48 -1.24 -11.78
CA PRO A 49 -5.65 -0.83 -10.38
C PRO A 49 -7.09 -0.45 -10.03
N TRP A 50 -8.00 -0.38 -11.02
CA TRP A 50 -9.34 0.18 -10.92
C TRP A 50 -10.48 -0.86 -10.96
N ASN A 51 -10.17 -2.15 -10.89
CA ASN A 51 -11.20 -3.17 -10.70
C ASN A 51 -11.95 -2.89 -9.39
N ARG A 52 -13.16 -2.33 -9.51
CA ARG A 52 -13.93 -1.74 -8.41
C ARG A 52 -14.31 -2.75 -7.32
N GLU A 53 -14.29 -4.04 -7.64
CA GLU A 53 -14.52 -5.13 -6.69
C GLU A 53 -13.26 -5.47 -5.90
N ALA A 54 -12.09 -5.33 -6.51
CA ALA A 54 -10.79 -5.44 -5.85
C ALA A 54 -10.37 -4.05 -5.36
N ARG A 55 -10.92 -3.62 -4.21
CA ARG A 55 -10.49 -2.39 -3.52
C ARG A 55 -8.96 -2.36 -3.37
N MET A 56 -8.27 -1.72 -4.31
CA MET A 56 -6.81 -1.58 -4.27
C MET A 56 -6.45 -0.47 -3.30
N VAL A 57 -6.43 -0.84 -2.03
CA VAL A 57 -6.12 0.01 -0.86
C VAL A 57 -4.65 0.49 -0.87
N TYR A 58 -3.79 -0.14 -1.68
CA TYR A 58 -2.33 0.00 -1.57
C TYR A 58 -1.67 0.72 -2.75
N THR A 59 -2.44 1.25 -3.70
CA THR A 59 -1.89 1.85 -4.90
C THR A 59 -1.40 3.30 -4.64
N LEU A 60 -0.21 3.65 -5.16
CA LEU A 60 0.41 4.98 -5.02
C LEU A 60 -0.44 6.13 -5.62
N THR A 61 -1.45 5.79 -6.44
CA THR A 61 -2.35 6.70 -7.15
C THR A 61 -3.78 6.73 -6.63
N THR A 62 -4.18 5.85 -5.70
CA THR A 62 -5.58 5.79 -5.24
C THR A 62 -5.84 6.77 -4.10
N CYS A 63 -6.70 7.77 -4.36
CA CYS A 63 -7.22 8.72 -3.37
C CYS A 63 -8.41 8.18 -2.54
N GLU A 64 -8.88 6.95 -2.73
CA GLU A 64 -10.14 6.51 -2.10
C GLU A 64 -10.04 6.23 -0.58
N LEU A 65 -8.84 6.23 0.00
CA LEU A 65 -8.63 6.16 1.46
C LEU A 65 -8.38 7.52 2.11
N ASP A 66 -8.73 8.61 1.42
CA ASP A 66 -8.53 9.98 1.89
C ASP A 66 -9.64 10.43 2.84
N GLN A 67 -9.86 9.67 3.92
CA GLN A 67 -10.56 10.18 5.10
C GLN A 67 -9.66 10.22 6.35
N SER A 68 -8.40 9.78 6.26
CA SER A 68 -7.45 9.97 7.37
C SER A 68 -6.43 11.05 7.00
N PRO A 69 -6.46 12.23 7.65
CA PRO A 69 -5.53 13.35 7.38
C PRO A 69 -4.06 13.08 7.76
N THR A 70 -3.68 11.83 8.03
CA THR A 70 -2.45 11.49 8.77
C THR A 70 -1.48 10.63 7.97
N LEU A 71 -0.60 11.32 7.22
CA LEU A 71 0.86 11.16 7.32
C LEU A 71 1.54 9.82 6.94
N LEU A 72 0.97 8.97 6.09
CA LEU A 72 1.59 7.68 5.72
C LEU A 72 2.07 7.51 4.29
N PHE A 73 1.83 8.47 3.40
CA PHE A 73 2.31 8.41 2.03
C PHE A 73 3.31 9.54 1.76
N SER A 74 4.28 9.28 0.88
CA SER A 74 5.22 10.32 0.45
C SER A 74 4.42 11.51 -0.10
N SER A 75 4.73 12.70 0.40
CA SER A 75 4.10 13.95 -0.06
C SER A 75 4.34 14.18 -1.56
N GLY A 76 5.47 13.70 -2.08
CA GLY A 76 5.82 13.75 -3.51
C GLY A 76 5.26 12.62 -4.39
N ARG A 77 4.37 11.75 -3.89
CA ARG A 77 3.86 10.62 -4.70
C ARG A 77 3.20 11.05 -6.01
N PHE A 78 2.45 12.16 -6.00
CA PHE A 78 1.82 12.68 -7.21
C PHE A 78 2.86 13.19 -8.19
N PHE A 79 3.82 13.98 -7.71
CA PHE A 79 4.92 14.48 -8.51
C PHE A 79 5.69 13.32 -9.17
N ALA A 80 6.10 12.31 -8.38
CA ALA A 80 6.82 11.15 -8.89
C ALA A 80 6.03 10.40 -9.98
N VAL A 81 4.72 10.20 -9.81
CA VAL A 81 3.88 9.54 -10.81
C VAL A 81 3.77 10.37 -12.09
N HIS A 82 3.64 11.69 -11.98
CA HIS A 82 3.56 12.58 -13.14
C HIS A 82 4.87 12.60 -13.95
N GLU A 83 6.02 12.67 -13.27
CA GLU A 83 7.33 12.60 -13.93
C GLU A 83 7.53 11.26 -14.65
N LEU A 84 7.22 10.13 -14.02
CA LEU A 84 7.31 8.81 -14.66
C LEU A 84 6.42 8.68 -15.90
N LYS A 85 5.19 9.22 -15.84
CA LYS A 85 4.29 9.26 -16.99
C LYS A 85 4.85 10.15 -18.10
N ALA A 86 5.42 11.31 -17.78
CA ALA A 86 6.04 12.20 -18.75
C ALA A 86 7.22 11.52 -19.47
N MET A 87 8.09 10.83 -18.71
CA MET A 87 9.20 10.06 -19.28
C MET A 87 8.73 8.95 -20.23
N LEU A 88 7.69 8.18 -19.86
CA LEU A 88 7.14 7.12 -20.71
C LEU A 88 6.38 7.63 -21.94
N ALA A 89 5.79 8.83 -21.87
CA ALA A 89 5.06 9.41 -22.99
C ALA A 89 5.98 10.03 -24.06
N HIS A 90 7.22 10.36 -23.70
CA HIS A 90 8.18 11.06 -24.57
C HIS A 90 9.45 10.23 -24.84
N SER A 91 9.40 8.92 -24.62
CA SER A 91 10.49 7.96 -24.91
C SER A 91 10.49 7.46 -26.35
#